data_AF-A0A350DHJ6-F1
#
_entry.id   AF-A0A350DHJ6-F1
#
_cell.length_a   1.000
_cell.length_b   1.000
_cell.length_c   1.000
_cell.angle_alpha   90.00
_cell.angle_beta   90.00
_cell.angle_gamma   90.00
#
_symmetry.space_group_name_H-M   'P 1'
#
loop_
_entity.id
_entity.type
_entity.pdbx_description
1 polymer ?
#
loop_
_entity_poly.entity_id
_entity_poly.type
_entity_poly.pdbx_seq_one_letter_code
_entity_poly.pdbx_strand_id
1 'polypeptide(L)'
;MKREGRGGKSRQYPIAPPLAGGRFFFILLAVGLASAILIGRITLLQVIDRPFLQSQGDARTLRHEAIPAHRGMITDRNGEPLAISTPVVTLWANPQELPTDAIQRVMLAQALGMSLDDFESRVARYSSREFMYLRRQMTPDAAQRILDLRTPGVYPQREYKRYYPAGEVAAQILGVTNVDDVGQEGLELAYQPYLAGHPGQRRVIKDRRGRLVRELGVIREAQPGGELTLAIDQRIQYMAYRELRAAVAEHQADGGVLVMMDARTGEVLAMANLPSYNPNNRAGLDPRGLRNQALVDVFEPGSVMKPLAMAAVLESGIVGRDAVVDTSPGWMRLDQFTIRDFRNYGELDLAGILEKSSNIGMSRLALQLSDTAIWEKY
;
A
#
# COMPACT_ATOMS: atom_id res chain seq x y z
N MET A 1 117.24 -3.17 -56.42
CA MET A 1 116.83 -4.28 -57.32
C MET A 1 115.47 -4.78 -56.87
N LYS A 2 114.48 -4.74 -57.79
CA LYS A 2 113.12 -5.32 -57.76
C LYS A 2 112.06 -4.91 -56.70
N ARG A 3 111.01 -4.33 -57.29
CA ARG A 3 109.60 -4.12 -56.88
C ARG A 3 108.97 -5.33 -56.17
N GLU A 4 107.99 -5.08 -55.28
CA GLU A 4 106.54 -5.24 -55.56
C GLU A 4 105.68 -4.88 -54.34
N GLY A 5 104.58 -4.17 -54.58
CA GLY A 5 103.56 -3.86 -53.57
C GLY A 5 102.40 -4.86 -53.57
N ARG A 6 101.61 -4.83 -52.50
CA ARG A 6 100.20 -5.27 -52.36
C ARG A 6 99.84 -5.01 -50.89
N GLY A 7 98.81 -4.23 -50.54
CA GLY A 7 97.43 -4.32 -50.99
C GLY A 7 96.61 -4.76 -49.76
N GLY A 8 95.86 -3.83 -49.17
CA GLY A 8 95.12 -4.01 -47.92
C GLY A 8 94.04 -5.09 -48.00
N LYS A 9 93.70 -5.66 -46.84
CA LYS A 9 92.51 -6.51 -46.66
C LYS A 9 91.67 -5.98 -45.50
N SER A 10 90.52 -5.40 -45.86
CA SER A 10 89.38 -5.11 -45.00
C SER A 10 88.84 -6.41 -44.38
N ARG A 11 88.66 -6.43 -43.05
CA ARG A 11 87.93 -7.50 -42.35
C ARG A 11 86.44 -7.40 -42.69
N GLN A 12 85.93 -8.36 -43.47
CA GLN A 12 84.49 -8.58 -43.65
C GLN A 12 83.95 -9.36 -42.45
N TYR A 13 82.87 -8.86 -41.84
CA TYR A 13 82.06 -9.61 -40.89
C TYR A 13 81.23 -10.65 -41.65
N PRO A 14 81.12 -11.90 -41.18
CA PRO A 14 80.28 -12.89 -41.84
C PRO A 14 78.81 -12.49 -41.71
N ILE A 15 78.16 -12.26 -42.84
CA ILE A 15 76.70 -12.15 -42.96
C ILE A 15 76.14 -13.54 -42.66
N ALA A 16 75.26 -13.65 -41.67
CA ALA A 16 74.57 -14.89 -41.33
C ALA A 16 73.91 -15.51 -42.58
N PRO A 17 73.91 -16.84 -42.75
CA PRO A 17 73.36 -17.48 -43.93
C PRO A 17 71.87 -17.11 -44.10
N PRO A 18 71.37 -16.94 -45.33
CA PRO A 18 69.95 -16.72 -45.55
C PRO A 18 69.20 -17.91 -44.95
N LEU A 19 68.24 -17.62 -44.06
CA LEU A 19 67.34 -18.62 -43.51
C LEU A 19 66.78 -19.45 -44.67
N ALA A 20 67.12 -20.74 -44.71
CA ALA A 20 66.74 -21.68 -45.77
C ALA A 20 65.26 -21.50 -46.11
N GLY A 21 64.93 -21.20 -47.37
CA GLY A 21 63.57 -20.79 -47.80
C GLY A 21 62.46 -21.73 -47.34
N GLY A 22 62.74 -23.03 -47.16
CA GLY A 22 61.78 -24.00 -46.60
C GLY A 22 61.32 -23.71 -45.17
N ARG A 23 62.19 -23.16 -44.30
CA ARG A 23 61.81 -22.76 -42.93
C ARG A 23 60.91 -21.53 -42.92
N PHE A 24 61.18 -20.58 -43.81
CA PHE A 24 60.35 -19.39 -43.98
C PHE A 24 58.94 -19.76 -44.48
N PHE A 25 58.85 -20.61 -45.51
CA PHE A 25 57.56 -21.09 -46.02
C PHE A 25 56.80 -21.92 -44.99
N PHE A 26 57.49 -22.73 -44.18
CA PHE A 26 56.85 -23.50 -43.10
C PHE A 26 56.26 -22.59 -42.02
N ILE A 27 57.00 -21.56 -41.58
CA ILE A 27 56.50 -20.59 -40.60
C ILE A 27 55.34 -19.79 -41.19
N LEU A 28 55.43 -19.37 -42.46
CA LEU A 28 54.37 -18.63 -43.14
C LEU A 28 53.08 -19.48 -43.25
N LEU A 29 53.22 -20.76 -43.59
CA LEU A 29 52.10 -21.71 -43.63
C LEU A 29 51.50 -21.93 -42.24
N ALA A 30 52.34 -22.09 -41.21
CA ALA A 30 51.88 -22.26 -39.84
C ALA A 30 51.12 -21.03 -39.32
N VAL A 31 51.63 -19.82 -39.60
CA VAL A 31 50.96 -18.56 -39.26
C VAL A 31 49.68 -18.37 -40.07
N GLY A 32 49.69 -18.71 -41.36
CA GLY A 32 48.50 -18.67 -42.21
C GLY A 32 47.41 -19.63 -41.73
N LEU A 33 47.78 -20.85 -41.35
CA LEU A 33 46.86 -21.85 -40.81
C LEU A 33 46.31 -21.42 -39.45
N ALA A 34 47.16 -20.93 -38.54
CA ALA A 34 46.73 -20.40 -37.25
C ALA A 34 45.77 -19.21 -37.41
N SER A 35 46.05 -18.31 -38.35
CA SER A 35 45.20 -17.17 -38.68
C SER A 35 43.86 -17.64 -39.25
N ALA A 36 43.86 -18.63 -40.15
CA ALA A 36 42.64 -19.22 -40.70
C ALA A 36 41.78 -19.90 -39.62
N ILE A 37 42.40 -20.60 -38.66
CA ILE A 37 41.72 -21.19 -37.52
C ILE A 37 41.09 -20.11 -36.63
N LEU A 38 41.80 -19.01 -36.35
CA LEU A 38 41.26 -17.88 -35.58
C LEU A 38 40.10 -17.20 -36.31
N ILE A 39 40.23 -16.94 -37.61
CA ILE A 39 39.15 -16.35 -38.42
C ILE A 39 37.95 -17.30 -38.45
N GLY A 40 38.17 -18.59 -38.67
CA GLY A 40 37.11 -19.60 -38.61
C GLY A 40 36.40 -19.62 -37.24
N ARG A 41 37.17 -19.53 -36.15
CA ARG A 41 36.61 -19.47 -34.79
C ARG A 41 35.83 -18.18 -34.55
N ILE A 42 36.30 -17.03 -35.03
CA ILE A 42 35.60 -15.75 -34.92
C ILE A 42 34.29 -15.80 -35.72
N THR A 43 34.32 -16.30 -36.94
CA THR A 43 33.11 -16.45 -37.78
C THR A 43 32.10 -17.39 -37.12
N LEU A 44 32.57 -18.51 -36.55
CA LEU A 44 31.70 -19.43 -35.82
C LEU A 44 31.05 -18.75 -34.60
N LEU A 45 31.82 -17.97 -33.83
CA LEU A 45 31.31 -17.22 -32.68
C LEU A 45 30.39 -16.04 -33.07
N GLN A 46 30.68 -15.33 -34.15
CA GLN A 46 29.97 -14.10 -34.56
C GLN A 46 28.80 -14.33 -35.52
N VAL A 47 28.75 -15.46 -36.23
CA VAL A 47 27.69 -15.75 -37.21
C VAL A 47 26.81 -16.90 -36.74
N ILE A 48 27.40 -17.99 -36.24
CA ILE A 48 26.66 -19.20 -35.86
C ILE A 48 26.19 -19.12 -34.40
N ASP A 49 27.09 -18.81 -33.45
CA ASP A 49 26.77 -18.76 -32.02
C ASP A 49 26.25 -17.40 -31.56
N ARG A 50 26.24 -16.38 -32.43
CA ARG A 50 25.77 -15.03 -32.08
C ARG A 50 24.38 -14.99 -31.42
N PRO A 51 23.34 -15.68 -31.92
CA PRO A 51 22.04 -15.67 -31.24
C PRO A 51 22.08 -16.37 -29.87
N PHE A 52 22.89 -17.43 -29.71
CA PHE A 52 23.08 -18.11 -28.42
C PHE A 52 23.88 -17.25 -27.40
N LEU A 53 24.96 -16.60 -27.84
CA LEU A 53 25.77 -15.71 -27.00
C LEU A 53 25.05 -14.40 -26.67
N GLN A 54 24.31 -13.83 -27.63
CA GLN A 54 23.46 -12.67 -27.39
C GLN A 54 22.32 -13.03 -26.42
N SER A 55 21.61 -14.14 -26.60
CA SER A 55 20.56 -14.57 -25.65
C SER A 55 21.11 -14.86 -24.24
N GLN A 56 22.32 -15.42 -24.11
CA GLN A 56 23.00 -15.57 -22.82
C GLN A 56 23.39 -14.23 -22.18
N GLY A 57 23.85 -13.25 -22.98
CA GLY A 57 24.14 -11.89 -22.52
C GLY A 57 22.88 -11.12 -22.15
N ASP A 58 21.85 -11.26 -22.95
CA ASP A 58 20.52 -10.69 -22.80
C ASP A 58 19.84 -11.23 -21.55
N ALA A 59 19.82 -12.54 -21.33
CA ALA A 59 19.28 -13.16 -20.11
C ALA A 59 19.95 -12.62 -18.83
N ARG A 60 21.24 -12.24 -18.92
CA ARG A 60 21.99 -11.70 -17.79
C ARG A 60 21.76 -10.20 -17.57
N THR A 61 21.40 -9.44 -18.60
CA THR A 61 21.44 -7.96 -18.59
C THR A 61 20.06 -7.31 -18.76
N LEU A 62 19.14 -7.97 -19.47
CA LEU A 62 17.75 -7.54 -19.61
C LEU A 62 16.98 -7.81 -18.33
N ARG A 63 16.27 -6.79 -17.87
CA ARG A 63 15.34 -6.88 -16.76
C ARG A 63 14.00 -6.29 -17.17
N HIS A 64 12.94 -6.91 -16.67
CA HIS A 64 11.60 -6.36 -16.74
C HIS A 64 11.34 -5.67 -15.41
N GLU A 65 11.06 -4.38 -15.46
CA GLU A 65 10.68 -3.59 -14.28
C GLU A 65 9.20 -3.22 -14.37
N ALA A 66 8.52 -3.30 -13.22
CA ALA A 66 7.19 -2.77 -13.09
C ALA A 66 7.25 -1.23 -13.10
N ILE A 67 6.34 -0.61 -13.86
CA ILE A 67 6.06 0.80 -13.72
C ILE A 67 4.93 0.90 -12.69
N PRO A 68 5.16 1.51 -11.51
CA PRO A 68 4.12 1.60 -10.49
C PRO A 68 2.91 2.38 -11.02
N ALA A 69 1.73 1.83 -10.84
CA ALA A 69 0.48 2.52 -11.13
C ALA A 69 0.15 3.50 -9.99
N HIS A 70 -0.51 4.61 -10.35
CA HIS A 70 -1.02 5.55 -9.37
C HIS A 70 -2.35 5.04 -8.84
N ARG A 71 -2.45 4.81 -7.52
CA ARG A 71 -3.69 4.43 -6.87
C ARG A 71 -4.69 5.59 -6.91
N GLY A 72 -5.94 5.30 -7.27
CA GLY A 72 -7.01 6.28 -7.45
C GLY A 72 -7.31 7.10 -6.21
N MET A 73 -7.69 8.36 -6.41
CA MET A 73 -8.04 9.27 -5.31
C MET A 73 -9.40 8.90 -4.71
N ILE A 74 -9.53 9.03 -3.39
CA ILE A 74 -10.85 9.04 -2.74
C ILE A 74 -11.18 10.48 -2.37
N THR A 75 -12.33 10.97 -2.82
CA THR A 75 -12.82 12.32 -2.54
C THR A 75 -14.16 12.30 -1.80
N ASP A 76 -14.46 13.37 -1.09
CA ASP A 76 -15.80 13.63 -0.55
C ASP A 76 -16.77 14.05 -1.67
N ARG A 77 -18.05 14.23 -1.34
CA ARG A 77 -19.09 14.62 -2.31
C ARG A 77 -18.87 15.98 -2.99
N ASN A 78 -18.00 16.81 -2.43
CA ASN A 78 -17.67 18.15 -2.92
C ASN A 78 -16.33 18.19 -3.66
N GLY A 79 -15.63 17.05 -3.77
CA GLY A 79 -14.33 16.93 -4.43
C GLY A 79 -13.12 17.11 -3.50
N GLU A 80 -13.32 17.22 -2.19
CA GLU A 80 -12.22 17.34 -1.24
C GLU A 80 -11.47 16.01 -1.07
N PRO A 81 -10.13 16.01 -1.09
CA PRO A 81 -9.34 14.78 -1.03
C PRO A 81 -9.37 14.15 0.37
N LEU A 82 -9.84 12.91 0.45
CA LEU A 82 -9.86 12.10 1.67
C LEU A 82 -8.72 11.08 1.72
N ALA A 83 -8.31 10.55 0.56
CA ALA A 83 -7.12 9.70 0.44
C ALA A 83 -6.41 9.94 -0.89
N ILE A 84 -5.11 10.23 -0.83
CA ILE A 84 -4.27 10.60 -1.96
C ILE A 84 -3.00 9.75 -2.01
N SER A 85 -2.48 9.53 -3.21
CA SER A 85 -1.24 8.79 -3.42
C SER A 85 -0.08 9.78 -3.54
N THR A 86 0.82 9.78 -2.56
CA THR A 86 1.94 10.73 -2.49
C THR A 86 3.23 10.06 -2.95
N PRO A 87 4.06 10.70 -3.78
CA PRO A 87 5.34 10.15 -4.20
C PRO A 87 6.29 10.01 -2.99
N VAL A 88 6.88 8.82 -2.85
CA VAL A 88 7.87 8.49 -1.82
C VAL A 88 9.06 7.79 -2.45
N VAL A 89 10.15 7.71 -1.71
CA VAL A 89 11.36 7.01 -2.13
C VAL A 89 11.69 5.92 -1.11
N THR A 90 11.79 4.70 -1.60
CA THR A 90 12.34 3.57 -0.86
C THR A 90 13.82 3.44 -1.20
N LEU A 91 14.68 3.42 -0.19
CA LEU A 91 16.10 3.14 -0.35
C LEU A 91 16.35 1.65 -0.18
N TRP A 92 17.09 1.07 -1.11
CA TRP A 92 17.57 -0.29 -1.05
C TRP A 92 19.07 -0.31 -1.34
N ALA A 93 19.72 -1.42 -0.99
CA ALA A 93 21.13 -1.62 -1.24
C ALA A 93 21.40 -2.98 -1.89
N ASN A 94 22.49 -3.05 -2.66
CA ASN A 94 23.15 -4.30 -3.01
C ASN A 94 24.30 -4.55 -2.00
N PRO A 95 24.16 -5.50 -1.06
CA PRO A 95 25.20 -5.80 -0.07
C PRO A 95 26.57 -6.12 -0.66
N GLN A 96 26.64 -6.67 -1.88
CA GLN A 96 27.91 -7.01 -2.53
C GLN A 96 28.66 -5.78 -3.08
N GLU A 97 27.98 -4.65 -3.22
CA GLU A 97 28.56 -3.39 -3.71
C GLU A 97 28.83 -2.37 -2.61
N LEU A 98 28.34 -2.65 -1.39
CA LEU A 98 28.54 -1.76 -0.26
C LEU A 98 30.05 -1.61 0.04
N PRO A 99 30.52 -0.40 0.37
CA PRO A 99 31.92 -0.16 0.66
C PRO A 99 32.37 -1.02 1.84
N THR A 100 33.63 -1.47 1.83
CA THR A 100 34.27 -2.11 2.99
C THR A 100 34.81 -1.11 4.00
N ASP A 101 34.86 0.17 3.64
CA ASP A 101 35.32 1.27 4.49
C ASP A 101 34.37 1.49 5.68
N ALA A 102 34.92 1.39 6.89
CA ALA A 102 34.17 1.54 8.13
C ALA A 102 33.57 2.95 8.29
N ILE A 103 34.26 3.99 7.80
CA ILE A 103 33.78 5.38 7.93
C ILE A 103 32.51 5.59 7.09
N GLN A 104 32.53 5.16 5.82
CA GLN A 104 31.34 5.22 4.96
C GLN A 104 30.16 4.42 5.52
N ARG A 105 30.42 3.26 6.15
CA ARG A 105 29.36 2.47 6.79
C ARG A 105 28.77 3.14 8.03
N VAL A 106 29.61 3.77 8.85
CA VAL A 106 29.16 4.58 9.99
C VAL A 106 28.30 5.74 9.52
N MET A 107 28.73 6.48 8.50
CA MET A 107 27.97 7.61 7.93
C MET A 107 26.61 7.15 7.40
N LEU A 108 26.56 6.03 6.68
CA LEU A 108 25.31 5.46 6.16
C LEU A 108 24.38 4.99 7.28
N ALA A 109 24.89 4.28 8.28
CA ALA A 109 24.12 3.82 9.43
C ALA A 109 23.51 5.00 10.21
N GLN A 110 24.33 6.03 10.47
CA GLN A 110 23.89 7.26 11.13
C GLN A 110 22.81 7.99 10.32
N ALA A 111 22.99 8.13 9.01
CA ALA A 111 22.01 8.77 8.13
C ALA A 111 20.68 7.99 8.05
N LEU A 112 20.73 6.67 8.17
CA LEU A 112 19.56 5.80 8.26
C LEU A 112 18.90 5.83 9.65
N GLY A 113 19.58 6.37 10.66
CA GLY A 113 19.13 6.40 12.06
C GLY A 113 19.22 5.04 12.76
N MET A 114 20.20 4.21 12.40
CA MET A 114 20.45 2.90 13.01
C MET A 114 21.84 2.82 13.63
N SER A 115 22.02 1.91 14.59
CA SER A 115 23.34 1.62 15.13
C SER A 115 24.21 0.95 14.06
N LEU A 116 25.54 1.12 14.18
CA LEU A 116 26.48 0.44 13.28
C LEU A 116 26.33 -1.08 13.39
N ASP A 117 26.18 -1.60 14.61
CA ASP A 117 26.07 -3.04 14.86
C ASP A 117 24.82 -3.64 14.23
N ASP A 118 23.68 -2.95 14.29
CA ASP A 118 22.44 -3.37 13.62
C ASP A 118 22.59 -3.35 12.10
N PHE A 119 23.23 -2.30 11.57
CA PHE A 119 23.48 -2.17 10.14
C PHE A 119 24.38 -3.30 9.63
N GLU A 120 25.50 -3.54 10.29
CA GLU A 120 26.46 -4.61 9.95
C GLU A 120 25.83 -5.99 10.04
N SER A 121 25.07 -6.25 11.10
CA SER A 121 24.33 -7.50 11.27
C SER A 121 23.33 -7.72 10.14
N ARG A 122 22.67 -6.64 9.68
CA ARG A 122 21.76 -6.69 8.54
C ARG A 122 22.53 -6.96 7.24
N VAL A 123 23.62 -6.24 6.98
CA VAL A 123 24.46 -6.45 5.77
C VAL A 123 24.99 -7.89 5.72
N ALA A 124 25.49 -8.42 6.83
CA ALA A 124 25.98 -9.80 6.92
C ALA A 124 24.88 -10.83 6.59
N ARG A 125 23.65 -10.61 7.10
CA ARG A 125 22.48 -11.47 6.83
C ARG A 125 22.11 -11.53 5.33
N TYR A 126 22.29 -10.42 4.61
CA TYR A 126 21.97 -10.32 3.18
C TYR A 126 23.21 -10.39 2.28
N SER A 127 24.37 -10.79 2.79
CA SER A 127 25.66 -10.78 2.06
C SER A 127 25.66 -11.54 0.73
N SER A 128 24.87 -12.62 0.62
CA SER A 128 24.72 -13.42 -0.60
C SER A 128 23.63 -12.91 -1.55
N ARG A 129 22.88 -11.88 -1.17
CA ARG A 129 21.77 -11.30 -1.95
C ARG A 129 22.25 -10.07 -2.71
N GLU A 130 21.56 -9.76 -3.80
CA GLU A 130 21.78 -8.54 -4.60
C GLU A 130 20.83 -7.40 -4.20
N PHE A 131 19.97 -7.64 -3.20
CA PHE A 131 18.92 -6.71 -2.79
C PHE A 131 18.65 -6.79 -1.29
N MET A 132 18.61 -5.63 -0.65
CA MET A 132 18.22 -5.45 0.75
C MET A 132 17.57 -4.08 0.90
N TYR A 133 16.33 -4.01 1.41
CA TYR A 133 15.76 -2.71 1.78
C TYR A 133 16.60 -2.05 2.86
N LEU A 134 16.88 -0.75 2.74
CA LEU A 134 17.46 0.05 3.82
C LEU A 134 16.33 0.66 4.63
N ARG A 135 15.49 1.45 3.95
CA ARG A 135 14.36 2.16 4.55
C ARG A 135 13.30 2.40 3.48
N ARG A 136 12.06 2.02 3.78
CA ARG A 136 10.93 2.12 2.84
C ARG A 136 10.17 3.44 3.01
N GLN A 137 9.56 3.90 1.93
CA GLN A 137 8.58 4.99 1.88
C GLN A 137 9.02 6.29 2.59
N MET A 138 10.27 6.72 2.35
CA MET A 138 10.78 7.99 2.86
C MET A 138 10.25 9.16 2.03
N THR A 139 10.18 10.36 2.64
CA THR A 139 9.98 11.57 1.86
C THR A 139 11.14 11.76 0.88
N PRO A 140 10.91 12.31 -0.32
CA PRO A 140 11.97 12.53 -1.31
C PRO A 140 13.17 13.28 -0.73
N ASP A 141 12.94 14.34 0.06
CA ASP A 141 14.01 15.14 0.68
C ASP A 141 14.84 14.34 1.70
N ALA A 142 14.20 13.48 2.49
CA ALA A 142 14.91 12.63 3.44
C ALA A 142 15.74 11.56 2.73
N ALA A 143 15.22 10.96 1.65
CA ALA A 143 15.96 10.02 0.84
C ALA A 143 17.14 10.69 0.12
N GLN A 144 16.94 11.91 -0.41
CA GLN A 144 17.97 12.64 -1.14
C GLN A 144 19.20 12.92 -0.26
N ARG A 145 18.99 13.33 1.00
CA ARG A 145 20.10 13.54 1.96
C ARG A 145 20.99 12.30 2.14
N ILE A 146 20.41 11.11 2.05
CA ILE A 146 21.17 9.85 2.14
C ILE A 146 21.85 9.53 0.80
N LEU A 147 21.17 9.77 -0.32
CA LEU A 147 21.73 9.58 -1.66
C LEU A 147 22.90 10.52 -1.96
N ASP A 148 22.91 11.71 -1.36
CA ASP A 148 23.98 12.72 -1.49
C ASP A 148 25.30 12.26 -0.86
N LEU A 149 25.29 11.26 0.02
CA LEU A 149 26.49 10.58 0.52
C LEU A 149 27.23 9.82 -0.60
N ARG A 150 26.54 9.51 -1.71
CA ARG A 150 27.05 8.79 -2.88
C ARG A 150 27.68 7.43 -2.52
N THR A 151 27.16 6.78 -1.49
CA THR A 151 27.64 5.48 -1.03
C THR A 151 27.42 4.42 -2.11
N PRO A 152 28.48 3.71 -2.56
CA PRO A 152 28.35 2.62 -3.52
C PRO A 152 27.36 1.56 -3.05
N GLY A 153 26.57 1.03 -3.98
CA GLY A 153 25.59 -0.02 -3.69
C GLY A 153 24.29 0.46 -3.04
N VAL A 154 24.06 1.77 -2.87
CA VAL A 154 22.78 2.34 -2.38
C VAL A 154 21.98 2.95 -3.52
N TYR A 155 20.72 2.56 -3.64
CA TYR A 155 19.87 2.88 -4.77
C TYR A 155 18.47 3.35 -4.35
N PRO A 156 17.90 4.34 -5.05
CA PRO A 156 16.52 4.75 -4.85
C PRO A 156 15.55 3.88 -5.67
N GLN A 157 14.37 3.66 -5.10
CA GLN A 157 13.19 3.12 -5.76
C GLN A 157 12.04 4.09 -5.53
N ARG A 158 11.51 4.68 -6.61
CA ARG A 158 10.37 5.59 -6.54
C ARG A 158 9.09 4.78 -6.40
N GLU A 159 8.29 5.12 -5.40
CA GLU A 159 7.03 4.45 -5.07
C GLU A 159 5.97 5.50 -4.73
N TYR A 160 4.76 5.04 -4.49
CA TYR A 160 3.69 5.85 -3.92
C TYR A 160 3.34 5.32 -2.54
N LYS A 161 2.97 6.23 -1.65
CA LYS A 161 2.42 5.92 -0.34
C LYS A 161 1.06 6.59 -0.21
N ARG A 162 0.10 5.88 0.37
CA ARG A 162 -1.19 6.44 0.70
C ARG A 162 -1.10 7.46 1.84
N TYR A 163 -1.70 8.62 1.63
CA TYR A 163 -1.80 9.71 2.58
C TYR A 163 -3.25 10.11 2.77
N TYR A 164 -3.65 10.37 4.01
CA TYR A 164 -5.02 10.62 4.42
C TYR A 164 -5.12 12.02 5.05
N PRO A 165 -5.49 13.07 4.29
CA PRO A 165 -5.54 14.43 4.81
C PRO A 165 -6.46 14.61 6.02
N ALA A 166 -7.58 13.90 6.06
CA ALA A 166 -8.53 13.95 7.17
C ALA A 166 -8.06 13.20 8.44
N GLY A 167 -6.98 12.43 8.37
CA GLY A 167 -6.41 11.71 9.52
C GLY A 167 -7.46 10.85 10.26
N GLU A 168 -7.53 11.03 11.58
CA GLU A 168 -8.42 10.26 12.47
C GLU A 168 -9.92 10.49 12.24
N VAL A 169 -10.29 11.58 11.57
CA VAL A 169 -11.68 12.00 11.37
C VAL A 169 -12.45 11.03 10.47
N ALA A 170 -11.77 10.40 9.49
CA ALA A 170 -12.38 9.50 8.52
C ALA A 170 -11.68 8.13 8.45
N ALA A 171 -10.82 7.82 9.43
CA ALA A 171 -9.92 6.67 9.40
C ALA A 171 -10.64 5.34 9.18
N GLN A 172 -11.72 5.07 9.92
CA GLN A 172 -12.41 3.78 9.83
C GLN A 172 -13.34 3.68 8.61
N ILE A 173 -13.77 4.80 8.04
CA ILE A 173 -14.51 4.81 6.76
C ILE A 173 -13.53 4.44 5.64
N LEU A 174 -12.42 5.18 5.55
CA LEU A 174 -11.45 5.01 4.47
C LEU A 174 -10.70 3.68 4.63
N GLY A 175 -10.32 3.34 5.86
CA GLY A 175 -9.37 2.27 6.15
C GLY A 175 -7.94 2.66 5.78
N VAL A 176 -7.10 1.65 5.56
CA VAL A 176 -5.66 1.83 5.29
C VAL A 176 -5.15 0.88 4.22
N THR A 177 -4.08 1.27 3.54
CA THR A 177 -3.25 0.35 2.76
C THR A 177 -2.04 -0.15 3.56
N ASN A 178 -1.46 -1.27 3.14
CA ASN A 178 -0.19 -1.77 3.68
C ASN A 178 1.01 -1.09 2.99
N VAL A 179 2.23 -1.53 3.34
CA VAL A 179 3.48 -1.00 2.76
C VAL A 179 3.65 -1.24 1.25
N ASP A 180 2.84 -2.13 0.68
CA ASP A 180 2.82 -2.49 -0.74
C ASP A 180 1.58 -1.93 -1.45
N ASP A 181 0.91 -0.96 -0.82
CA ASP A 181 -0.27 -0.24 -1.32
C ASP A 181 -1.52 -1.12 -1.58
N VAL A 182 -1.61 -2.22 -0.84
CA VAL A 182 -2.80 -3.09 -0.83
C VAL A 182 -3.73 -2.69 0.30
N GLY A 183 -4.98 -2.35 -0.02
CA GLY A 183 -6.05 -2.05 0.93
C GLY A 183 -6.25 -3.18 1.93
N GLN A 184 -6.33 -2.83 3.22
CA GLN A 184 -6.46 -3.77 4.33
C GLN A 184 -7.79 -3.64 5.06
N GLU A 185 -8.37 -2.45 5.08
CA GLU A 185 -9.58 -2.12 5.83
C GLU A 185 -10.44 -1.12 5.05
N GLY A 186 -11.70 -0.94 5.50
CA GLY A 186 -12.60 0.10 5.01
C GLY A 186 -12.80 0.11 3.49
N LEU A 187 -12.99 1.31 2.94
CA LEU A 187 -13.16 1.52 1.51
C LEU A 187 -11.90 1.18 0.70
N GLU A 188 -10.71 1.33 1.28
CA GLU A 188 -9.46 0.93 0.62
C GLU A 188 -9.44 -0.56 0.30
N LEU A 189 -9.96 -1.40 1.19
CA LEU A 189 -10.13 -2.84 0.95
C LEU A 189 -11.31 -3.11 0.00
N ALA A 190 -12.48 -2.55 0.30
CA ALA A 190 -13.70 -2.82 -0.46
C ALA A 190 -13.56 -2.46 -1.95
N TYR A 191 -12.85 -1.35 -2.24
CA TYR A 191 -12.61 -0.87 -3.59
C TYR A 191 -11.18 -1.14 -4.08
N GLN A 192 -10.44 -2.06 -3.46
CA GLN A 192 -9.06 -2.40 -3.88
C GLN A 192 -8.93 -2.66 -5.40
N PRO A 193 -9.79 -3.47 -6.04
CA PRO A 193 -9.67 -3.74 -7.48
C PRO A 193 -9.85 -2.51 -8.36
N TYR A 194 -10.65 -1.54 -7.90
CA TYR A 194 -10.95 -0.31 -8.62
C TYR A 194 -9.87 0.76 -8.39
N LEU A 195 -9.40 0.90 -7.14
CA LEU A 195 -8.45 1.92 -6.72
C LEU A 195 -7.01 1.60 -7.10
N ALA A 196 -6.58 0.33 -7.14
CA ALA A 196 -5.16 -0.01 -7.27
C ALA A 196 -4.56 0.33 -8.65
N GLY A 197 -5.37 0.31 -9.71
CA GLY A 197 -4.88 0.37 -11.09
C GLY A 197 -4.08 -0.87 -11.47
N HIS A 198 -3.42 -0.81 -12.62
CA HIS A 198 -2.60 -1.91 -13.14
C HIS A 198 -1.18 -1.45 -13.44
N PRO A 199 -0.15 -2.06 -12.81
CA PRO A 199 1.22 -1.68 -13.05
C PRO A 199 1.62 -1.96 -14.49
N GLY A 200 2.34 -1.00 -15.08
CA GLY A 200 2.94 -1.14 -16.38
C GLY A 200 4.17 -2.05 -16.31
N GLN A 201 4.76 -2.32 -17.46
CA GLN A 201 6.00 -3.07 -17.57
C GLN A 201 6.89 -2.41 -18.60
N ARG A 202 8.16 -2.19 -18.23
CA ARG A 202 9.19 -1.69 -19.15
C ARG A 202 10.38 -2.63 -19.20
N ARG A 203 11.09 -2.57 -20.31
CA ARG A 203 12.29 -3.36 -20.55
C ARG A 203 13.51 -2.47 -20.39
N VAL A 204 14.40 -2.86 -19.48
CA VAL A 204 15.61 -2.10 -19.15
C VAL A 204 16.85 -2.97 -19.28
N ILE A 205 17.96 -2.36 -19.69
CA ILE A 205 19.31 -2.91 -19.60
C ILE A 205 19.96 -2.32 -18.37
N LYS A 206 20.41 -3.19 -17.47
CA LYS A 206 21.21 -2.80 -16.30
C LYS A 206 22.65 -3.26 -16.44
N ASP A 207 23.59 -2.50 -15.93
CA ASP A 207 24.97 -2.99 -15.82
C ASP A 207 25.10 -4.03 -14.69
N ARG A 208 26.30 -4.60 -14.52
CA ARG A 208 26.61 -5.53 -13.42
C ARG A 208 26.47 -4.90 -12.02
N ARG A 209 26.28 -3.57 -11.95
CA ARG A 209 26.08 -2.79 -10.72
C ARG A 209 24.62 -2.35 -10.55
N GLY A 210 23.70 -2.93 -11.33
CA GLY A 210 22.27 -2.63 -11.24
C GLY A 210 21.84 -1.23 -11.74
N ARG A 211 22.77 -0.43 -12.28
CA ARG A 211 22.46 0.92 -12.79
C ARG A 211 21.74 0.81 -14.12
N LEU A 212 20.71 1.63 -14.31
CA LEU A 212 20.00 1.73 -15.59
C LEU A 212 20.96 2.25 -16.67
N VAL A 213 21.32 1.40 -17.62
CA VAL A 213 22.18 1.77 -18.77
C VAL A 213 21.32 2.30 -19.90
N ARG A 214 20.21 1.60 -20.19
CA ARG A 214 19.33 1.94 -21.30
C ARG A 214 17.92 1.43 -21.06
N GLU A 215 16.94 2.28 -21.29
CA GLU A 215 15.55 1.85 -21.44
C GLU A 215 15.33 1.41 -22.89
N LEU A 216 14.82 0.19 -23.08
CA LEU A 216 14.58 -0.39 -24.40
C LEU A 216 13.14 -0.19 -24.88
N GLY A 217 12.25 0.25 -23.99
CA GLY A 217 10.86 0.57 -24.29
C GLY A 217 9.89 0.08 -23.21
N VAL A 218 8.70 0.66 -23.23
CA VAL A 218 7.56 0.22 -22.44
C VAL A 218 6.89 -0.96 -23.15
N ILE A 219 6.78 -2.09 -22.47
CA ILE A 219 6.06 -3.29 -22.95
C ILE A 219 4.56 -3.10 -22.73
N ARG A 220 4.19 -2.50 -21.60
CA ARG A 220 2.81 -2.23 -21.19
C ARG A 220 2.76 -0.95 -20.39
N GLU A 221 1.91 -0.02 -20.78
CA GLU A 221 1.69 1.21 -20.02
C GLU A 221 1.05 0.91 -18.66
N ALA A 222 1.40 1.71 -17.65
CA ALA A 222 0.71 1.66 -16.37
C ALA A 222 -0.68 2.29 -16.52
N GLN A 223 -1.70 1.65 -15.96
CA GLN A 223 -3.06 2.17 -15.92
C GLN A 223 -3.32 2.69 -14.50
N PRO A 224 -3.64 3.98 -14.31
CA PRO A 224 -3.99 4.50 -13.00
C PRO A 224 -5.29 3.86 -12.50
N GLY A 225 -5.44 3.79 -11.18
CA GLY A 225 -6.69 3.36 -10.55
C GLY A 225 -7.80 4.38 -10.73
N GLY A 226 -9.04 3.91 -10.66
CA GLY A 226 -10.22 4.76 -10.76
C GLY A 226 -10.40 5.65 -9.53
N GLU A 227 -10.95 6.84 -9.74
CA GLU A 227 -11.27 7.77 -8.64
C GLU A 227 -12.63 7.42 -8.03
N LEU A 228 -12.72 7.49 -6.70
CA LEU A 228 -13.91 7.17 -5.92
C LEU A 228 -14.41 8.43 -5.20
N THR A 229 -15.57 8.92 -5.60
CA THR A 229 -16.27 10.01 -4.91
C THR A 229 -17.28 9.43 -3.93
N LEU A 230 -17.18 9.83 -2.66
CA LEU A 230 -18.05 9.36 -1.59
C LEU A 230 -19.28 10.27 -1.43
N ALA A 231 -20.33 9.73 -0.81
CA ALA A 231 -21.46 10.51 -0.33
C ALA A 231 -21.14 11.36 0.92
N ILE A 232 -20.03 11.03 1.60
CA ILE A 232 -19.55 11.74 2.78
C ILE A 232 -19.32 13.20 2.44
N ASP A 233 -19.79 14.10 3.30
CA ASP A 233 -19.38 15.51 3.29
C ASP A 233 -18.32 15.72 4.37
N GLN A 234 -17.12 16.13 3.99
CA GLN A 234 -16.00 16.23 4.91
C GLN A 234 -16.28 17.19 6.08
N ARG A 235 -17.08 18.23 5.87
CA ARG A 235 -17.42 19.21 6.91
C ARG A 235 -18.38 18.60 7.92
N ILE A 236 -19.39 17.88 7.44
CA ILE A 236 -20.33 17.15 8.30
C ILE A 236 -19.60 16.04 9.06
N GLN A 237 -18.71 15.30 8.40
CA GLN A 237 -17.88 14.28 9.03
C GLN A 237 -17.02 14.86 10.16
N TYR A 238 -16.36 15.99 9.92
CA TYR A 238 -15.56 16.66 10.95
C TYR A 238 -16.41 17.11 12.14
N MET A 239 -17.58 17.71 11.89
CA MET A 239 -18.50 18.11 12.96
C MET A 239 -18.97 16.88 13.77
N ALA A 240 -19.40 15.82 13.10
CA ALA A 240 -19.81 14.57 13.74
C ALA A 240 -18.70 13.99 14.63
N TYR A 241 -17.48 13.90 14.11
CA TYR A 241 -16.32 13.43 14.86
C TYR A 241 -16.02 14.31 16.08
N ARG A 242 -16.04 15.64 15.91
CA ARG A 242 -15.76 16.60 16.99
C ARG A 242 -16.79 16.50 18.12
N GLU A 243 -18.08 16.51 17.79
CA GLU A 243 -19.15 16.45 18.79
C GLU A 243 -19.17 15.09 19.49
N LEU A 244 -18.97 13.99 18.75
CA LEU A 244 -18.86 12.66 19.34
C LEU A 244 -17.69 12.58 20.32
N ARG A 245 -16.54 13.16 19.97
CA ARG A 245 -15.36 13.23 20.85
C ARG A 245 -15.60 14.06 22.10
N ALA A 246 -16.29 15.19 21.97
CA ALA A 246 -16.69 16.00 23.11
C ALA A 246 -17.60 15.20 24.06
N ALA A 247 -18.64 14.56 23.53
CA ALA A 247 -19.58 13.76 24.32
C ALA A 247 -18.90 12.56 25.02
N VAL A 248 -18.04 11.81 24.31
CA VAL A 248 -17.29 10.69 24.91
C VAL A 248 -16.38 11.17 26.04
N ALA A 249 -15.70 12.31 25.86
CA ALA A 249 -14.85 12.88 26.89
C ALA A 249 -15.64 13.43 28.09
N GLU A 250 -16.74 14.15 27.84
CA GLU A 250 -17.62 14.72 28.87
C GLU A 250 -18.24 13.63 29.75
N HIS A 251 -18.68 12.52 29.15
CA HIS A 251 -19.31 11.42 29.87
C HIS A 251 -18.34 10.33 30.31
N GLN A 252 -17.03 10.49 30.04
CA GLN A 252 -16.01 9.46 30.31
C GLN A 252 -16.41 8.09 29.74
N ALA A 253 -17.01 8.07 28.55
CA ALA A 253 -17.49 6.86 27.91
C ALA A 253 -16.32 6.05 27.33
N ASP A 254 -16.51 4.74 27.21
CA ASP A 254 -15.51 3.85 26.59
C ASP A 254 -15.34 4.08 25.08
N GLY A 255 -16.34 4.68 24.44
CA GLY A 255 -16.40 4.92 23.01
C GLY A 255 -17.76 5.46 22.57
N GLY A 256 -17.96 5.58 21.27
CA GLY A 256 -19.21 6.06 20.71
C GLY A 256 -19.25 5.98 19.20
N VAL A 257 -20.46 6.01 18.65
CA VAL A 257 -20.73 5.94 17.21
C VAL A 257 -21.73 7.02 16.84
N LEU A 258 -21.52 7.66 15.70
CA LEU A 258 -22.46 8.62 15.11
C LEU A 258 -22.56 8.37 13.61
N VAL A 259 -23.77 8.13 13.12
CA VAL A 259 -24.07 8.00 11.68
C VAL A 259 -25.09 9.08 11.31
N MET A 260 -24.81 9.81 10.23
CA MET A 260 -25.72 10.79 9.66
C MET A 260 -26.03 10.41 8.22
N MET A 261 -27.32 10.35 7.89
CA MET A 261 -27.81 9.95 6.56
C MET A 261 -28.76 10.99 6.00
N ASP A 262 -28.79 11.12 4.69
CA ASP A 262 -29.86 11.82 3.98
C ASP A 262 -31.10 10.90 3.95
N ALA A 263 -32.18 11.35 4.59
CA ALA A 263 -33.41 10.57 4.71
C ALA A 263 -34.18 10.35 3.39
N ARG A 264 -33.84 11.10 2.33
CA ARG A 264 -34.48 10.98 1.01
C ARG A 264 -33.68 10.10 0.07
N THR A 265 -32.35 10.22 0.09
CA THR A 265 -31.47 9.49 -0.85
C THR A 265 -30.88 8.21 -0.24
N GLY A 266 -30.86 8.10 1.09
CA GLY A 266 -30.17 7.02 1.81
C GLY A 266 -28.66 7.18 1.84
N GLU A 267 -28.12 8.29 1.32
CA GLU A 267 -26.69 8.58 1.33
C GLU A 267 -26.16 8.77 2.75
N VAL A 268 -25.02 8.14 3.08
CA VAL A 268 -24.31 8.37 4.34
C VAL A 268 -23.47 9.63 4.22
N LEU A 269 -23.84 10.68 4.97
CA LEU A 269 -23.18 11.99 4.98
C LEU A 269 -22.00 12.03 5.95
N ALA A 270 -22.11 11.31 7.06
CA ALA A 270 -21.04 11.15 8.05
C ALA A 270 -21.17 9.81 8.80
N MET A 271 -20.03 9.25 9.18
CA MET A 271 -19.92 8.05 10.02
C MET A 271 -18.66 8.17 10.89
N ALA A 272 -18.83 8.55 12.15
CA ALA A 272 -17.75 8.73 13.11
C ALA A 272 -17.77 7.62 14.17
N ASN A 273 -16.59 7.15 14.55
CA ASN A 273 -16.40 6.12 15.58
C ASN A 273 -15.31 6.58 16.55
N LEU A 274 -15.49 6.29 17.84
CA LEU A 274 -14.48 6.46 18.88
C LEU A 274 -14.37 5.19 19.74
N PRO A 275 -13.14 4.72 20.04
CA PRO A 275 -11.85 5.33 19.70
C PRO A 275 -11.54 5.32 18.18
N SER A 276 -10.69 6.26 17.74
CA SER A 276 -10.18 6.34 16.36
C SER A 276 -8.65 6.29 16.35
N TYR A 277 -8.04 6.30 15.17
CA TYR A 277 -6.59 6.26 14.97
C TYR A 277 -6.16 7.16 13.82
N ASN A 278 -4.90 7.58 13.82
CA ASN A 278 -4.33 8.29 12.68
C ASN A 278 -3.80 7.28 11.63
N PRO A 279 -4.42 7.18 10.43
CA PRO A 279 -4.01 6.22 9.42
C PRO A 279 -2.62 6.54 8.81
N ASN A 280 -2.14 7.77 8.94
CA ASN A 280 -0.80 8.18 8.48
C ASN A 280 0.32 7.79 9.46
N ASN A 281 -0.01 7.63 10.75
CA ASN A 281 0.91 7.21 11.80
C ASN A 281 0.26 6.18 12.71
N ARG A 282 0.61 4.92 12.45
CA ARG A 282 0.09 3.74 13.16
C ARG A 282 0.95 3.31 14.35
N ALA A 283 1.97 4.07 14.72
CA ALA A 283 2.78 3.77 15.89
C ALA A 283 1.94 3.96 17.16
N GLY A 284 1.85 2.91 18.01
CA GLY A 284 1.12 2.97 19.27
C GLY A 284 -0.41 3.03 19.11
N LEU A 285 -0.96 2.53 18.00
CA LEU A 285 -2.41 2.48 17.78
C LEU A 285 -3.12 1.60 18.84
N ASP A 286 -4.32 2.01 19.27
CA ASP A 286 -5.24 1.15 20.03
C ASP A 286 -5.99 0.23 19.04
N PRO A 287 -5.86 -1.10 19.15
CA PRO A 287 -6.55 -2.04 18.25
C PRO A 287 -8.08 -1.86 18.24
N ARG A 288 -8.69 -1.37 19.32
CA ARG A 288 -10.13 -1.09 19.36
C ARG A 288 -10.53 -0.02 18.35
N GLY A 289 -9.66 0.96 18.12
CA GLY A 289 -9.92 2.08 17.21
C GLY A 289 -9.91 1.70 15.73
N LEU A 290 -9.41 0.50 15.38
CA LEU A 290 -9.46 -0.02 14.02
C LEU A 290 -10.88 -0.43 13.59
N ARG A 291 -11.76 -0.72 14.56
CA ARG A 291 -13.12 -1.17 14.28
C ARG A 291 -13.97 -0.01 13.78
N ASN A 292 -14.61 -0.19 12.63
CA ASN A 292 -15.75 0.64 12.26
C ASN A 292 -16.99 0.15 13.00
N GLN A 293 -17.12 0.57 14.26
CA GLN A 293 -18.15 0.07 15.19
C GLN A 293 -19.57 0.24 14.64
N ALA A 294 -19.83 1.30 13.86
CA ALA A 294 -21.09 1.51 13.15
C ALA A 294 -21.50 0.33 12.24
N LEU A 295 -20.55 -0.47 11.76
CA LEU A 295 -20.78 -1.58 10.83
C LEU A 295 -20.57 -2.96 11.44
N VAL A 296 -19.70 -3.09 12.45
CA VAL A 296 -19.25 -4.40 12.96
C VAL A 296 -19.70 -4.73 14.37
N ASP A 297 -20.17 -3.74 15.15
CA ASP A 297 -20.61 -3.95 16.53
C ASP A 297 -22.15 -4.02 16.56
N VAL A 298 -22.68 -5.14 17.06
CA VAL A 298 -24.11 -5.32 17.29
C VAL A 298 -24.47 -4.94 18.72
N PHE A 299 -25.59 -4.26 18.91
CA PHE A 299 -26.12 -3.88 20.22
C PHE A 299 -27.64 -3.95 20.23
N GLU A 300 -28.21 -4.08 21.42
CA GLU A 300 -29.67 -4.04 21.61
C GLU A 300 -30.15 -2.59 21.37
N PRO A 301 -31.01 -2.34 20.37
CA PRO A 301 -31.40 -0.98 20.01
C PRO A 301 -32.33 -0.34 21.06
N GLY A 302 -32.96 -1.15 21.90
CA GLY A 302 -33.83 -0.68 22.97
C GLY A 302 -35.00 0.18 22.45
N SER A 303 -35.27 1.30 23.12
CA SER A 303 -36.45 2.12 22.85
C SER A 303 -36.50 2.76 21.46
N VAL A 304 -35.38 2.82 20.73
CA VAL A 304 -35.36 3.39 19.37
C VAL A 304 -36.13 2.53 18.35
N MET A 305 -36.43 1.26 18.68
CA MET A 305 -37.28 0.38 17.85
C MET A 305 -38.79 0.62 18.03
N LYS A 306 -39.21 1.29 19.11
CA LYS A 306 -40.64 1.48 19.42
C LYS A 306 -41.41 2.18 18.30
N PRO A 307 -40.88 3.19 17.59
CA PRO A 307 -41.56 3.78 16.45
C PRO A 307 -41.84 2.77 15.31
N LEU A 308 -40.93 1.84 15.04
CA LEU A 308 -41.13 0.79 14.03
C LEU A 308 -42.19 -0.23 14.47
N ALA A 309 -42.13 -0.66 15.73
CA ALA A 309 -43.16 -1.52 16.30
C ALA A 309 -44.55 -0.83 16.31
N MET A 310 -44.60 0.47 16.63
CA MET A 310 -45.84 1.26 16.58
C MET A 310 -46.37 1.39 15.14
N ALA A 311 -45.49 1.54 14.15
CA ALA A 311 -45.89 1.53 12.74
C ALA A 311 -46.53 0.19 12.36
N ALA A 312 -45.95 -0.94 12.78
CA ALA A 312 -46.54 -2.26 12.56
C ALA A 312 -47.93 -2.40 13.22
N VAL A 313 -48.10 -1.89 14.46
CA VAL A 313 -49.39 -1.83 15.16
C VAL A 313 -50.42 -1.04 14.37
N LEU A 314 -50.08 0.18 13.95
CA LEU A 314 -50.98 1.04 13.18
C LEU A 314 -51.37 0.43 11.83
N GLU A 315 -50.41 -0.19 11.14
CA GLU A 315 -50.66 -0.84 9.85
C GLU A 315 -51.47 -2.13 9.95
N SER A 316 -51.41 -2.84 11.09
CA SER A 316 -52.23 -4.03 11.33
C SER A 316 -53.74 -3.72 11.36
N GLY A 317 -54.10 -2.45 11.61
CA GLY A 317 -55.49 -2.01 11.76
C GLY A 317 -56.19 -2.52 13.03
N ILE A 318 -55.48 -3.24 13.92
CA ILE A 318 -56.05 -3.80 15.16
C ILE A 318 -56.39 -2.68 16.16
N VAL A 319 -55.69 -1.55 16.09
CA VAL A 319 -55.83 -0.42 17.00
C VAL A 319 -56.04 0.87 16.20
N GLY A 320 -57.05 1.66 16.59
CA GLY A 320 -57.33 2.97 16.01
C GLY A 320 -56.29 4.03 16.39
N ARG A 321 -56.19 5.12 15.61
CA ARG A 321 -55.20 6.19 15.85
C ARG A 321 -55.45 6.97 17.14
N ASP A 322 -56.70 6.97 17.60
CA ASP A 322 -57.22 7.61 18.80
C ASP A 322 -57.30 6.65 19.99
N ALA A 323 -56.73 5.45 19.86
CA ALA A 323 -56.74 4.47 20.94
C ALA A 323 -55.96 4.96 22.17
N VAL A 324 -56.54 4.64 23.33
CA VAL A 324 -55.96 4.89 24.64
C VAL A 324 -55.61 3.54 25.27
N VAL A 325 -54.40 3.44 25.81
CA VAL A 325 -53.89 2.25 26.48
C VAL A 325 -53.63 2.60 27.94
N ASP A 326 -54.31 1.90 28.84
CA ASP A 326 -53.98 1.96 30.26
C ASP A 326 -52.62 1.30 30.51
N THR A 327 -51.67 2.06 31.03
CA THR A 327 -50.33 1.59 31.40
C THR A 327 -50.19 1.35 32.90
N SER A 328 -51.26 1.51 33.67
CA SER A 328 -51.29 1.24 35.10
C SER A 328 -51.03 -0.25 35.41
N PRO A 329 -50.33 -0.56 36.52
CA PRO A 329 -49.71 0.33 37.52
C PRO A 329 -48.25 0.75 37.17
N GLY A 330 -47.89 0.83 35.88
CA GLY A 330 -46.51 1.07 35.42
C GLY A 330 -45.64 -0.19 35.39
N TRP A 331 -46.22 -1.37 35.62
CA TRP A 331 -45.56 -2.65 35.47
C TRP A 331 -46.57 -3.74 35.11
N MET A 332 -46.11 -4.80 34.43
CA MET A 332 -46.90 -6.00 34.19
C MET A 332 -46.00 -7.24 34.24
N ARG A 333 -46.57 -8.35 34.69
CA ARG A 333 -45.89 -9.64 34.65
C ARG A 333 -46.35 -10.40 33.40
N LEU A 334 -45.38 -10.82 32.60
CA LEU A 334 -45.60 -11.68 31.45
C LEU A 334 -44.81 -12.96 31.69
N ASP A 335 -45.52 -14.02 32.07
CA ASP A 335 -44.92 -15.29 32.53
C ASP A 335 -43.90 -15.08 33.68
N GLN A 336 -42.63 -15.36 33.44
CA GLN A 336 -41.53 -15.20 34.40
C GLN A 336 -40.87 -13.82 34.36
N PHE A 337 -41.20 -12.99 33.36
CA PHE A 337 -40.60 -11.67 33.17
C PHE A 337 -41.50 -10.55 33.72
N THR A 338 -40.88 -9.49 34.25
CA THR A 338 -41.59 -8.28 34.67
C THR A 338 -41.20 -7.13 33.77
N ILE A 339 -42.16 -6.63 33.01
CA ILE A 339 -42.00 -5.43 32.18
C ILE A 339 -42.34 -4.23 33.08
N ARG A 340 -41.56 -3.15 32.98
CA ARG A 340 -41.72 -1.97 33.82
C ARG A 340 -41.50 -0.69 33.01
N ASP A 341 -42.27 0.32 33.36
CA ASP A 341 -42.03 1.71 32.99
C ASP A 341 -41.20 2.40 34.08
N PHE A 342 -40.69 3.59 33.76
CA PHE A 342 -40.00 4.44 34.72
C PHE A 342 -40.91 4.85 35.89
N ARG A 343 -42.21 5.06 35.62
CA ARG A 343 -43.25 5.35 36.61
C ARG A 343 -44.62 4.93 36.07
N ASN A 344 -45.64 4.95 36.93
CA ASN A 344 -47.01 4.80 36.50
C ASN A 344 -47.47 6.05 35.73
N TYR A 345 -47.84 5.89 34.46
CA TYR A 345 -48.35 6.98 33.62
C TYR A 345 -49.88 7.03 33.53
N GLY A 346 -50.58 5.99 33.99
CA GLY A 346 -52.02 5.89 33.79
C GLY A 346 -52.37 5.59 32.33
N GLU A 347 -53.40 6.24 31.82
CA GLU A 347 -53.82 6.13 30.43
C GLU A 347 -52.93 6.96 29.51
N LEU A 348 -52.44 6.35 28.42
CA LEU A 348 -51.66 7.01 27.38
C LEU A 348 -52.31 6.77 26.01
N ASP A 349 -52.36 7.81 25.19
CA ASP A 349 -52.59 7.65 23.76
C ASP A 349 -51.33 7.13 23.04
N LEU A 350 -51.45 6.79 21.76
CA LEU A 350 -50.33 6.24 20.98
C LEU A 350 -49.12 7.19 20.92
N ALA A 351 -49.36 8.50 20.83
CA ALA A 351 -48.31 9.51 20.87
C ALA A 351 -47.63 9.57 22.23
N GLY A 352 -48.40 9.54 23.32
CA GLY A 352 -47.92 9.51 24.69
C GLY A 352 -47.10 8.27 25.02
N ILE A 353 -47.44 7.11 24.43
CA ILE A 353 -46.62 5.89 24.56
C ILE A 353 -45.21 6.12 24.02
N LEU A 354 -45.07 6.76 22.85
CA LEU A 354 -43.77 7.08 22.27
C LEU A 354 -43.06 8.21 23.03
N GLU A 355 -43.79 9.27 23.38
CA GLU A 355 -43.25 10.43 24.11
C GLU A 355 -42.69 10.04 25.49
N LYS A 356 -43.41 9.19 26.24
CA LYS A 356 -42.97 8.69 27.54
C LYS A 356 -42.11 7.44 27.44
N SER A 357 -41.93 6.92 26.22
CA SER A 357 -41.26 5.65 25.95
C SER A 357 -41.79 4.52 26.83
N SER A 358 -43.11 4.39 26.96
CA SER A 358 -43.74 3.38 27.83
C SER A 358 -43.50 1.98 27.26
N ASN A 359 -42.77 1.15 28.01
CA ASN A 359 -42.60 -0.27 27.75
C ASN A 359 -43.93 -1.01 27.89
N ILE A 360 -44.73 -0.65 28.90
CA ILE A 360 -46.04 -1.28 29.13
C ILE A 360 -47.00 -1.00 27.99
N GLY A 361 -47.10 0.27 27.55
CA GLY A 361 -47.94 0.65 26.42
C GLY A 361 -47.54 -0.11 25.16
N MET A 362 -46.24 -0.14 24.85
CA MET A 362 -45.75 -0.90 23.69
C MET A 362 -45.98 -2.40 23.80
N SER A 363 -45.75 -3.02 24.96
CA SER A 363 -45.95 -4.45 25.16
C SER A 363 -47.43 -4.84 25.05
N ARG A 364 -48.34 -4.04 25.61
CA ARG A 364 -49.79 -4.28 25.48
C ARG A 364 -50.28 -4.19 24.04
N LEU A 365 -49.72 -3.30 23.23
CA LEU A 365 -50.02 -3.21 21.80
C LEU A 365 -49.40 -4.38 21.02
N ALA A 366 -48.14 -4.70 21.28
CA ALA A 366 -47.42 -5.77 20.59
C ALA A 366 -48.04 -7.15 20.86
N LEU A 367 -48.55 -7.41 22.07
CA LEU A 367 -49.23 -8.68 22.42
C LEU A 367 -50.55 -8.90 21.67
N GLN A 368 -51.08 -7.88 20.99
CA GLN A 368 -52.26 -8.01 20.13
C GLN A 368 -51.90 -8.37 18.68
N LEU A 369 -50.63 -8.24 18.31
CA LEU A 369 -50.14 -8.63 17.00
C LEU A 369 -49.89 -10.15 16.93
N SER A 370 -49.84 -10.69 15.72
CA SER A 370 -49.24 -12.02 15.53
C SER A 370 -47.74 -11.96 15.81
N ASP A 371 -47.17 -13.07 16.29
CA ASP A 371 -45.75 -13.19 16.64
C ASP A 371 -44.81 -12.80 15.49
N THR A 372 -45.26 -12.91 14.24
CA THR A 372 -44.49 -12.58 13.03
C THR A 372 -44.68 -11.16 12.52
N ALA A 373 -45.68 -10.41 13.00
CA ALA A 373 -46.12 -9.16 12.37
C ALA A 373 -45.05 -8.07 12.30
N ILE A 374 -44.16 -8.01 13.29
CA ILE A 374 -43.08 -7.03 13.34
C ILE A 374 -41.89 -7.49 12.48
N TRP A 375 -41.47 -8.76 12.63
CA TRP A 375 -40.33 -9.34 11.93
C TRP A 375 -40.53 -9.52 10.42
N GLU A 376 -41.74 -9.86 9.97
CA GLU A 376 -42.01 -10.02 8.53
C GLU A 376 -42.01 -8.68 7.78
N LYS A 377 -42.15 -7.56 8.51
CA LYS A 377 -42.19 -6.21 7.92
C LYS A 377 -40.86 -5.47 7.97
N TYR A 378 -40.06 -5.69 9.00
CA TYR A 378 -38.80 -4.99 9.27
C TYR A 378 -37.74 -5.99 9.72
#